data_AF-A0A9E6D1M6-F1
#
_entry.id   AF-A0A9E6D1M6-F1
#
_cell.length_a   1.000
_cell.length_b   1.000
_cell.length_c   1.000
_cell.angle_alpha   90.00
_cell.angle_beta   90.00
_cell.angle_gamma   90.00
#
_symmetry.space_group_name_H-M   'P 1'
#
loop_
_entity.id
_entity.type
_entity.pdbx_description
1 polymer ?
#
loop_
_entity_poly.entity_id
_entity_poly.type
_entity_poly.pdbx_seq_one_letter_code
_entity_poly.pdbx_strand_id
1 'polypeptide(L)' 'MKKMKNVIAIGLVAIMMSSCATVFGGKVTAHQKTKPAAGEQQREVRVGALIADILLFWPGAIVDFATGAIYKPKK' A
#
# COMPACT_ATOMS: atom_id res chain seq x y z
N MET A 1 18.02 6.16 -26.46
CA MET A 1 18.65 5.99 -25.13
C MET A 1 17.93 6.72 -23.98
N LYS A 2 17.40 7.94 -24.17
CA LYS A 2 16.72 8.72 -23.11
C LYS A 2 15.49 8.01 -22.50
N LYS A 3 14.65 7.37 -23.33
CA LYS A 3 13.48 6.60 -22.89
C LYS A 3 13.85 5.36 -22.05
N MET A 4 14.91 4.65 -22.46
CA MET A 4 15.41 3.47 -21.73
C MET A 4 15.93 3.85 -20.34
N LYS A 5 16.67 4.96 -20.24
CA LYS A 5 17.15 5.50 -18.96
C LYS A 5 16.00 5.89 -18.03
N ASN A 6 14.92 6.46 -18.56
CA ASN A 6 13.74 6.81 -17.75
C ASN A 6 13.00 5.57 -17.23
N VAL A 7 12.84 4.53 -18.06
CA VAL A 7 12.20 3.27 -17.63
C VAL A 7 13.03 2.58 -16.53
N ILE A 8 14.36 2.55 -16.69
CA ILE A 8 15.26 1.99 -15.68
C ILE A 8 15.21 2.81 -14.38
N ALA A 9 15.19 4.15 -14.46
CA ALA A 9 15.07 5.02 -13.30
C ALA A 9 13.72 4.81 -12.57
N ILE A 10 12.61 4.73 -13.30
CA ILE A 10 11.29 4.45 -12.72
C ILE A 10 11.25 3.05 -12.08
N GLY A 11 11.84 2.05 -12.73
CA GLY A 11 11.95 0.70 -12.18
C GLY A 11 12.77 0.64 -10.90
N LEU A 12 13.91 1.34 -10.86
CA LEU A 12 14.75 1.45 -9.65
C LEU A 12 14.02 2.18 -8.52
N VAL A 13 13.32 3.28 -8.80
CA VAL A 13 12.51 3.99 -7.81
C VAL A 13 11.38 3.09 -7.28
N ALA A 14 10.70 2.34 -8.14
CA ALA A 14 9.68 1.38 -7.72
C ALA A 14 10.25 0.27 -6.83
N ILE A 15 11.43 -0.26 -7.14
CA ILE A 15 12.13 -1.26 -6.31
C ILE A 15 12.53 -0.69 -4.96
N MET A 16 13.07 0.54 -4.93
CA MET A 16 13.43 1.22 -3.68
C MET A 16 12.21 1.51 -2.80
N MET A 17 11.06 1.79 -3.42
CA MET A 17 9.78 2.01 -2.73
C MET A 17 9.06 0.70 -2.37
N SER A 18 9.55 -0.47 -2.79
CA SER A 18 8.93 -1.76 -2.45
C SER A 18 9.01 -2.12 -0.96
N SER A 19 9.92 -1.49 -0.21
CA SER A 19 10.05 -1.61 1.25
C SER A 19 9.32 -0.49 2.01
N CYS A 20 8.83 0.54 1.31
CA CYS A 20 8.04 1.65 1.84
C CYS A 20 6.57 1.46 1.44
N ALA A 21 6.02 0.26 1.67
CA ALA A 21 4.65 -0.16 1.31
C ALA A 21 3.53 0.72 1.91
N THR A 22 3.88 1.84 2.53
CA THR A 22 3.01 2.92 2.97
C THR A 22 3.82 4.21 3.01
N VAL A 23 3.39 5.24 2.27
CA VAL A 23 3.89 6.63 2.49
C VAL A 23 3.52 7.11 3.90
N PHE A 24 2.49 6.52 4.52
CA PHE A 24 1.93 6.93 5.82
C PHE A 24 1.83 5.80 6.88
N GLY A 25 2.65 4.76 6.82
CA GLY A 25 2.46 3.57 7.66
C GLY A 25 3.74 2.81 8.05
N GLY A 26 3.60 1.95 9.06
CA GLY A 26 4.66 1.08 9.56
C GLY A 26 4.52 -0.35 9.04
N LYS A 27 5.23 -1.29 9.68
CA LYS A 27 5.19 -2.71 9.32
C LYS A 27 3.75 -3.25 9.23
N VAL A 28 3.44 -3.91 8.12
CA VAL A 28 2.14 -4.56 7.92
C VAL A 28 2.05 -5.83 8.78
N THR A 29 1.07 -5.86 9.67
CA THR A 29 0.83 -6.97 10.62
C THR A 29 0.14 -8.16 9.96
N ALA A 30 0.22 -9.34 10.59
CA ALA A 30 -0.50 -10.53 10.13
C ALA A 30 -2.01 -10.29 10.02
N HIS A 31 -2.60 -9.58 10.99
CA HIS A 31 -4.02 -9.20 10.97
C HIS A 31 -4.41 -8.41 9.72
N GLN A 32 -3.57 -7.47 9.29
CA GLN A 32 -3.81 -6.65 8.11
C GLN A 32 -3.75 -7.48 6.82
N LYS A 33 -2.86 -8.47 6.75
CA LYS A 33 -2.68 -9.33 5.56
C LYS A 33 -3.79 -10.39 5.44
N THR A 34 -4.20 -10.97 6.56
CA THR A 34 -5.19 -12.05 6.56
C THR A 34 -6.58 -11.53 6.19
N LYS A 35 -7.15 -12.07 5.10
CA LYS A 35 -8.52 -11.76 4.70
C LYS A 35 -9.50 -12.52 5.64
N PRO A 36 -10.47 -11.83 6.26
CA PRO A 36 -11.47 -12.48 7.11
C PRO A 36 -12.31 -13.50 6.33
N ALA A 37 -12.66 -14.60 7.00
CA ALA A 37 -13.58 -15.60 6.47
C ALA A 37 -15.01 -15.05 6.39
N ALA A 38 -15.90 -15.75 5.67
CA ALA A 38 -17.31 -15.39 5.63
C ALA A 38 -17.91 -15.46 7.04
N GLY A 39 -18.56 -14.39 7.49
CA GLY A 39 -19.12 -14.27 8.83
C GLY A 39 -18.16 -13.69 9.89
N GLU A 40 -16.88 -13.53 9.57
CA GLU A 40 -15.94 -12.84 10.47
C GLU A 40 -16.02 -11.31 10.35
N GLN A 41 -15.64 -10.63 11.43
CA GLN A 41 -15.55 -9.18 11.44
C GLN A 41 -14.56 -8.69 10.37
N GLN A 42 -14.99 -7.73 9.55
CA GLN A 42 -14.14 -7.16 8.52
C GLN A 42 -13.07 -6.22 9.11
N ARG A 43 -11.91 -6.18 8.42
CA ARG A 43 -10.81 -5.28 8.78
C ARG A 43 -11.22 -3.83 8.52
N GLU A 44 -10.98 -2.96 9.48
CA GLU A 44 -11.23 -1.52 9.31
C GLU A 44 -10.21 -0.88 8.37
N VAL A 45 -10.67 -0.02 7.48
CA VAL A 45 -9.83 0.76 6.55
C VAL A 45 -9.32 2.03 7.24
N ARG A 46 -8.06 2.39 6.97
CA ARG A 46 -7.46 3.68 7.32
C ARG A 46 -7.96 4.75 6.35
N VAL A 47 -9.13 5.31 6.63
CA VAL A 47 -9.80 6.28 5.74
C VAL A 47 -8.91 7.47 5.35
N GLY A 48 -8.10 7.99 6.27
CA GLY A 48 -7.17 9.08 5.97
C GLY A 48 -6.10 8.71 4.93
N ALA A 49 -5.57 7.48 5.00
CA ALA A 49 -4.60 6.98 4.02
C ALA A 49 -5.27 6.77 2.64
N LEU A 50 -6.50 6.23 2.63
CA LEU A 50 -7.27 6.07 1.40
C LEU A 50 -7.54 7.41 0.71
N ILE A 51 -7.92 8.45 1.47
CA ILE A 51 -8.15 9.79 0.93
C ILE A 51 -6.84 10.37 0.37
N ALA A 52 -5.72 10.22 1.10
CA ALA A 52 -4.42 10.68 0.64
C ALA A 52 -4.00 10.01 -0.66
N ASP A 53 -4.16 8.68 -0.78
CA ASP A 53 -3.84 7.97 -2.02
C ASP A 53 -4.73 8.42 -3.18
N ILE A 54 -6.03 8.59 -2.96
CA ILE A 54 -6.97 9.04 -4.00
C ILE A 54 -6.60 10.43 -4.52
N LEU A 55 -6.23 11.36 -3.63
CA LEU A 55 -5.98 12.75 -3.98
C LEU A 55 -4.54 13.01 -4.46
N LEU A 56 -3.55 12.28 -3.93
CA LEU A 56 -2.12 12.57 -4.14
C LEU A 56 -1.40 11.53 -4.99
N PHE A 57 -1.78 10.25 -4.92
CA PHE A 57 -1.08 9.18 -5.62
C PHE A 57 -1.93 7.91 -5.78
N TRP A 58 -2.77 7.88 -6.81
CA TRP A 58 -3.72 6.78 -7.05
C TRP A 58 -3.11 5.36 -7.07
N PRO A 59 -1.89 5.14 -7.62
CA PRO A 59 -1.26 3.82 -7.55
C PRO A 59 -0.98 3.35 -6.11
N GLY A 60 -0.81 4.28 -5.17
CA GLY A 60 -0.64 4.00 -3.74
C GLY A 60 -1.81 3.21 -3.17
N ALA A 61 -3.05 3.60 -3.49
CA ALA A 61 -4.24 2.90 -3.02
C ALA A 61 -4.23 1.42 -3.44
N ILE A 62 -3.86 1.14 -4.70
CA ILE A 62 -3.81 -0.23 -5.22
C ILE A 62 -2.77 -1.06 -4.44
N VAL A 63 -1.59 -0.49 -4.20
CA VAL A 63 -0.52 -1.15 -3.44
C VAL A 63 -0.92 -1.36 -1.98
N ASP A 64 -1.55 -0.37 -1.35
CA ASP A 64 -2.00 -0.43 0.05
C ASP A 64 -3.11 -1.48 0.25
N PHE A 65 -4.04 -1.63 -0.71
CA PHE A 65 -5.03 -2.71 -0.70
C PHE A 65 -4.39 -4.08 -0.96
N ALA A 66 -3.46 -4.19 -1.91
CA ALA A 66 -2.81 -5.45 -2.25
C ALA A 66 -1.93 -5.99 -1.12
N THR A 67 -1.22 -5.10 -0.42
CA THR A 67 -0.36 -5.45 0.72
C THR A 67 -1.13 -5.62 2.03
N GLY A 68 -2.37 -5.12 2.10
CA GLY A 68 -3.17 -5.04 3.32
C GLY A 68 -2.79 -3.87 4.23
N ALA A 69 -1.83 -3.04 3.83
CA ALA A 69 -1.39 -1.88 4.60
C ALA A 69 -2.51 -0.85 4.86
N ILE A 70 -3.49 -0.79 3.97
CA ILE A 70 -4.67 0.06 4.07
C ILE A 70 -5.53 -0.23 5.31
N TYR A 71 -5.41 -1.42 5.89
CA TYR A 71 -6.22 -1.82 7.04
C TYR A 71 -5.60 -1.33 8.36
N LYS A 72 -6.41 -1.14 9.39
CA LYS A 72 -5.92 -0.78 10.73
C LYS A 72 -5.19 -1.97 11.37
N PRO A 73 -4.03 -1.73 12.03
CA PRO A 73 -3.35 -2.76 12.79
C PRO A 73 -4.14 -3.05 14.07
N LYS A 74 -4.12 -4.29 14.55
CA LYS A 74 -4.52 -4.60 15.93
C LYS A 74 -3.39 -4.14 16.85
N LYS A 75 -3.76 -3.49 17.96
CA LYS A 75 -2.82 -3.15 19.03
C LYS A 75 -2.28 -4.41 19.68
#